data_AF-A0A2E2W5A4-F1
#
_entry.id   AF-A0A2E2W5A4-F1
#
_cell.length_a   1.000
_cell.length_b   1.000
_cell.length_c   1.000
_cell.angle_alpha   90.00
_cell.angle_beta   90.00
_cell.angle_gamma   90.00
#
_symmetry.space_group_name_H-M   'P 1'
#
loop_
_entity.id
_entity.type
_entity.pdbx_description
1 polymer ?
#
loop_
_entity_poly.entity_id
_entity_poly.type
_entity_poly.pdbx_seq_one_letter_code
_entity_poly.pdbx_strand_id
1 'polypeptide(L)'
;MLFNSYLFLLVFLPLVLAGFYGVGHVAGRTGGLLWLVVASLIFYASWELSYLWLLLASLLFNYFSAVLIRKLSRYRRLCLWIAVLANVGLLFYFKLVIAVFGGNGAAFSTTHHILIPLGISFITFQQIAFLVDTYKGKLTEGSALEYVLFITFFPQLIMGPIVHYRELQPQFRSAGLFRWNPDNFSLGMCIFIVGLFKKVVPGNADGFFDHFLLYQ
;
A
#
# COMPACT_ATOMS: atom_id res chain seq x y z
N MET A 1 0.70 -10.61 -9.07
CA MET A 1 -0.20 -10.14 -10.17
C MET A 1 0.22 -8.75 -10.62
N LEU A 2 0.42 -8.54 -11.92
CA LEU A 2 0.70 -7.21 -12.47
C LEU A 2 -0.58 -6.42 -12.76
N PHE A 3 -0.55 -5.10 -12.57
CA PHE A 3 -1.70 -4.20 -12.82
C PHE A 3 -2.20 -4.18 -14.27
N ASN A 4 -1.34 -4.50 -15.23
CA ASN A 4 -1.68 -4.57 -16.66
C ASN A 4 -2.03 -5.99 -17.11
N SER A 5 -2.08 -6.97 -16.21
CA SER A 5 -2.43 -8.35 -16.57
C SER A 5 -3.93 -8.53 -16.78
N TYR A 6 -4.32 -9.37 -17.74
CA TYR A 6 -5.73 -9.73 -17.97
C TYR A 6 -6.39 -10.29 -16.72
N LEU A 7 -5.67 -11.07 -15.92
CA LEU A 7 -6.16 -11.63 -14.67
C LEU A 7 -6.51 -10.51 -13.67
N PHE A 8 -5.65 -9.49 -13.56
CA PHE A 8 -5.97 -8.33 -12.74
C PHE A 8 -7.21 -7.58 -13.24
N LEU A 9 -7.26 -7.30 -14.55
CA LEU A 9 -8.29 -6.47 -15.18
C LEU A 9 -9.68 -7.12 -15.21
N LEU A 10 -9.75 -8.40 -15.56
CA LEU A 10 -11.02 -9.08 -15.86
C LEU A 10 -11.54 -9.92 -14.69
N VAL A 11 -10.67 -10.31 -13.76
CA VAL A 11 -11.05 -11.19 -12.64
C VAL A 11 -10.89 -10.46 -11.31
N PHE A 12 -9.67 -10.05 -10.98
CA PHE A 12 -9.38 -9.50 -9.66
C PHE A 12 -10.11 -8.18 -9.41
N LEU A 13 -9.99 -7.20 -10.31
CA LEU A 13 -10.60 -5.88 -10.11
C LEU A 13 -12.14 -5.93 -10.03
N PRO A 14 -12.87 -6.61 -10.94
CA PRO A 14 -14.33 -6.73 -10.83
C PRO A 14 -14.76 -7.45 -9.56
N LEU A 15 -14.04 -8.51 -9.16
CA LEU A 15 -14.32 -9.24 -7.92
C LEU A 15 -14.12 -8.35 -6.69
N VAL A 16 -13.03 -7.58 -6.65
CA VAL A 16 -12.75 -6.65 -5.55
C VAL A 16 -13.82 -5.58 -5.45
N LEU A 17 -14.24 -4.97 -6.57
CA LEU A 17 -15.29 -3.96 -6.60
C LEU A 17 -16.65 -4.54 -6.20
N ALA A 18 -17.02 -5.70 -6.74
CA ALA A 18 -18.27 -6.39 -6.39
C ALA A 18 -18.32 -6.72 -4.90
N GLY A 19 -17.24 -7.25 -4.32
CA GLY A 19 -17.17 -7.53 -2.89
C GLY A 19 -17.07 -6.25 -2.05
N PHE A 20 -16.42 -5.19 -2.53
CA PHE A 20 -16.35 -3.91 -1.83
C PHE A 20 -17.75 -3.32 -1.63
N TYR A 21 -18.56 -3.23 -2.69
CA TYR A 21 -19.93 -2.74 -2.58
C TYR A 21 -20.86 -3.77 -1.92
N GLY A 22 -20.75 -5.06 -2.24
CA GLY A 22 -21.61 -6.11 -1.71
C GLY A 22 -21.40 -6.38 -0.22
N VAL A 23 -20.16 -6.67 0.19
CA VAL A 23 -19.82 -6.90 1.60
C VAL A 23 -19.98 -5.61 2.40
N GLY A 24 -19.63 -4.46 1.83
CA GLY A 24 -19.85 -3.16 2.46
C GLY A 24 -21.33 -2.84 2.71
N HIS A 25 -22.23 -3.31 1.83
CA HIS A 25 -23.67 -3.16 2.01
C HIS A 25 -24.24 -4.11 3.08
N VAL A 26 -23.80 -5.37 3.10
CA VAL A 26 -24.35 -6.41 3.99
C VAL A 26 -23.72 -6.38 5.39
N ALA A 27 -22.39 -6.34 5.46
CA ALA A 27 -21.61 -6.43 6.71
C ALA A 27 -21.11 -5.06 7.19
N GLY A 28 -21.57 -3.98 6.55
CA GLY A 28 -21.22 -2.61 6.88
C GLY A 28 -19.74 -2.28 6.69
N ARG A 29 -19.30 -1.22 7.38
CA ARG A 29 -17.95 -0.66 7.23
C ARG A 29 -16.84 -1.68 7.52
N THR A 30 -16.97 -2.41 8.63
CA THR A 30 -15.94 -3.36 9.07
C THR A 30 -15.77 -4.50 8.07
N GLY A 31 -16.88 -5.05 7.55
CA GLY A 31 -16.84 -6.08 6.52
C GLY A 31 -16.20 -5.59 5.23
N GLY A 32 -16.58 -4.40 4.76
CA GLY A 32 -16.00 -3.81 3.54
C GLY A 32 -14.51 -3.52 3.67
N LEU A 33 -14.04 -3.00 4.81
CA LEU A 33 -12.61 -2.80 5.08
C LEU A 33 -11.86 -4.13 5.14
N LEU A 34 -12.43 -5.17 5.78
CA LEU A 34 -11.84 -6.50 5.85
C LEU A 34 -11.74 -7.15 4.48
N TRP A 35 -12.75 -7.00 3.63
CA TRP A 35 -12.72 -7.43 2.24
C TRP A 35 -11.54 -6.80 1.48
N LEU A 36 -11.35 -5.49 1.62
CA LEU A 36 -10.22 -4.80 0.99
C LEU A 36 -8.86 -5.26 1.52
N VAL A 37 -8.75 -5.54 2.82
CA VAL A 37 -7.53 -6.12 3.41
C VAL A 37 -7.25 -7.48 2.79
N VAL A 38 -8.23 -8.39 2.77
CA VAL A 38 -8.07 -9.73 2.21
C VAL A 38 -7.69 -9.67 0.74
N ALA A 39 -8.40 -8.87 -0.05
CA ALA A 39 -8.09 -8.64 -1.45
C ALA A 39 -6.65 -8.13 -1.64
N SER A 40 -6.23 -7.19 -0.80
CA SER A 40 -4.90 -6.61 -0.88
C SER A 40 -3.79 -7.61 -0.50
N LEU A 41 -4.01 -8.43 0.52
CA LEU A 41 -3.10 -9.50 0.90
C LEU A 41 -3.00 -10.57 -0.20
N ILE A 42 -4.11 -10.94 -0.85
CA ILE A 42 -4.11 -11.85 -2.01
C ILE A 42 -3.30 -11.24 -3.16
N PHE A 43 -3.50 -9.95 -3.45
CA PHE A 43 -2.72 -9.25 -4.46
C PHE A 43 -1.24 -9.30 -4.15
N TYR A 44 -0.84 -9.04 -2.91
CA TYR A 44 0.56 -9.09 -2.49
C TYR A 44 1.13 -10.52 -2.54
N ALA A 45 0.40 -11.51 -2.03
CA ALA A 45 0.79 -12.92 -2.04
C ALA A 45 0.98 -13.49 -3.44
N SER A 46 0.24 -12.96 -4.42
CA SER A 46 0.36 -13.34 -5.83
C SER A 46 1.65 -12.87 -6.52
N TRP A 47 2.51 -12.11 -5.83
CA TRP A 47 3.86 -11.81 -6.27
C TRP A 47 4.84 -12.83 -5.71
N GLU A 48 4.94 -12.89 -4.38
CA GLU A 48 5.79 -13.86 -3.69
C GLU A 48 5.25 -14.09 -2.28
N LEU A 49 4.84 -15.33 -1.97
CA LEU A 49 4.23 -15.66 -0.68
C LEU A 49 5.22 -15.48 0.49
N SER A 50 6.51 -15.72 0.26
CA SER A 50 7.56 -15.60 1.27
C SER A 50 7.65 -14.20 1.86
N TYR A 51 7.46 -13.15 1.04
CA TYR A 51 7.53 -11.77 1.49
C TYR A 51 6.25 -11.28 2.17
N LEU A 52 5.13 -12.00 2.03
CA LEU A 52 3.90 -11.68 2.76
C LEU A 52 4.14 -11.76 4.27
N TRP A 53 4.86 -12.77 4.73
CA TRP A 53 5.18 -12.94 6.15
C TRP A 53 6.03 -11.79 6.68
N LEU A 54 6.99 -11.32 5.89
CA LEU A 54 7.80 -10.16 6.22
C LEU A 54 6.94 -8.89 6.34
N LEU A 55 6.03 -8.67 5.39
CA LEU A 55 5.08 -7.55 5.43
C LEU A 55 4.23 -7.59 6.70
N LEU A 56 3.63 -8.73 7.00
CA LEU A 56 2.78 -8.91 8.18
C LEU A 56 3.57 -8.73 9.48
N ALA A 57 4.78 -9.27 9.57
CA ALA A 57 5.66 -9.10 10.73
C ALA A 57 6.03 -7.62 10.94
N SER A 58 6.43 -6.93 9.87
CA SER A 58 6.74 -5.50 9.92
C SER A 58 5.52 -4.67 10.33
N LEU A 59 4.35 -5.00 9.78
CA LEU A 59 3.09 -4.32 10.10
C LEU A 59 2.73 -4.48 11.57
N LEU A 60 2.79 -5.70 12.11
CA LEU A 60 2.52 -5.97 13.52
C LEU A 60 3.52 -5.22 14.43
N PHE A 61 4.82 -5.31 14.12
CA PHE A 61 5.86 -4.60 14.87
C PHE A 61 5.60 -3.09 14.93
N ASN A 62 5.27 -2.47 13.80
CA ASN A 62 4.98 -1.05 13.71
C ASN A 62 3.68 -0.67 14.41
N TYR A 63 2.63 -1.50 14.32
CA TYR A 63 1.39 -1.29 15.06
C TYR A 63 1.62 -1.30 16.58
N PHE A 64 2.31 -2.31 17.11
CA PHE A 64 2.63 -2.38 18.54
C PHE A 64 3.53 -1.23 18.99
N SER A 65 4.52 -0.85 18.17
CA SER A 65 5.34 0.33 18.43
C SER A 65 4.51 1.60 18.54
N ALA A 66 3.53 1.80 17.64
CA ALA A 66 2.62 2.93 17.71
C ALA A 66 1.75 2.90 18.97
N VAL A 67 1.25 1.74 19.39
CA VAL A 67 0.50 1.58 20.65
C VAL A 67 1.38 1.92 21.86
N LEU A 68 2.63 1.46 21.89
CA LEU A 68 3.58 1.78 22.95
C LEU A 68 3.91 3.28 23.01
N ILE A 69 4.11 3.92 21.86
CA ILE A 69 4.34 5.38 21.76
C ILE A 69 3.17 6.16 22.38
N ARG A 70 1.93 5.69 22.17
CA ARG A 70 0.72 6.31 22.74
C ARG A 70 0.59 6.07 24.25
N LYS A 71 0.90 4.87 24.73
CA LYS A 71 0.74 4.50 26.15
C LYS A 71 1.86 5.02 27.05
N LEU A 72 3.11 4.99 26.59
CA LEU A 72 4.28 5.31 27.40
C LEU A 72 4.70 6.78 27.23
N SER A 73 4.00 7.69 27.88
CA SER A 73 4.27 9.14 27.80
C SER A 73 5.74 9.52 28.09
N ARG A 74 6.39 8.84 29.04
CA ARG A 74 7.80 9.06 29.41
C ARG A 74 8.80 8.53 28.38
N TYR A 75 8.51 7.39 27.75
CA TYR A 75 9.43 6.68 26.85
C TYR A 75 9.07 6.80 25.37
N ARG A 76 8.03 7.59 25.02
CA ARG A 76 7.53 7.75 23.65
C ARG A 76 8.62 8.06 22.62
N ARG A 77 9.61 8.87 22.98
CA ARG A 77 10.71 9.26 22.07
C ARG A 77 11.66 8.10 21.83
N LEU A 78 11.96 7.32 22.86
CA LEU A 78 12.79 6.12 22.75
C LEU A 78 12.09 5.05 21.90
N CYS A 79 10.80 4.78 22.16
CA CYS A 79 10.00 3.84 21.37
C CYS A 79 9.97 4.24 19.88
N LEU A 80 9.78 5.54 19.58
CA LEU A 80 9.84 6.04 18.21
C LEU A 80 11.21 5.77 17.57
N TRP A 81 12.30 6.13 18.23
CA TRP A 81 13.64 5.94 17.67
C TRP A 81 13.95 4.46 17.41
N ILE A 82 13.65 3.58 18.35
CA ILE A 82 13.84 2.14 18.17
C ILE A 82 13.05 1.64 16.96
N ALA A 83 11.78 2.02 16.84
CA ALA A 83 10.94 1.59 15.73
C ALA A 83 11.42 2.15 14.38
N VAL A 84 11.80 3.42 14.32
CA VAL A 84 12.34 4.03 13.09
C VAL A 84 13.67 3.39 12.70
N LEU A 85 14.58 3.15 13.65
CA LEU A 85 15.85 2.48 13.38
C LEU A 85 15.64 1.04 12.89
N ALA A 86 14.67 0.31 13.44
CA ALA A 86 14.32 -1.03 12.94
C ALA A 86 13.84 -1.00 11.48
N ASN A 87 12.96 -0.05 11.12
CA ASN A 87 12.47 0.12 9.75
C ASN A 87 13.60 0.50 8.78
N VAL A 88 14.42 1.49 9.14
CA VAL A 88 15.56 1.92 8.32
C VAL A 88 16.61 0.82 8.21
N GLY A 89 16.86 0.08 9.30
CA GLY A 89 17.76 -1.05 9.31
C GLY A 89 17.30 -2.18 8.39
N LEU A 90 16.00 -2.52 8.40
CA LEU A 90 15.42 -3.49 7.48
C LEU A 90 15.58 -3.03 6.02
N LEU A 91 15.30 -1.76 5.73
CA LEU A 91 15.46 -1.20 4.40
C LEU A 91 16.93 -1.22 3.94
N PHE A 92 17.86 -0.88 4.83
CA PHE A 92 19.29 -0.91 4.56
C PHE A 92 19.77 -2.34 4.31
N TYR A 93 19.30 -3.32 5.08
CA TYR A 93 19.60 -4.74 4.86
C TYR A 93 19.22 -5.18 3.44
N PHE A 94 17.99 -4.92 2.99
CA PHE A 94 17.58 -5.29 1.63
C PHE A 94 18.37 -4.54 0.56
N LYS A 95 18.67 -3.24 0.76
CA LYS A 95 19.52 -2.48 -0.16
C LYS A 95 20.94 -3.05 -0.25
N LEU A 96 21.53 -3.46 0.88
CA LEU A 96 22.85 -4.10 0.90
C LEU A 96 22.83 -5.45 0.20
N VAL A 97 21.81 -6.28 0.45
CA VAL A 97 21.63 -7.56 -0.24
C VAL A 97 21.60 -7.33 -1.75
N ILE A 98 20.87 -6.32 -2.24
CA ILE A 98 20.85 -5.98 -3.66
C ILE A 98 22.21 -5.51 -4.17
N ALA A 99 22.91 -4.64 -3.42
CA ALA A 99 24.21 -4.14 -3.84
C ALA A 99 25.26 -5.26 -3.93
N VAL A 100 25.25 -6.20 -3.00
CA VAL A 100 26.21 -7.31 -2.93
C VAL A 100 25.86 -8.42 -3.92
N PHE A 101 24.59 -8.81 -4.01
CA PHE A 101 24.15 -9.97 -4.78
C PHE A 101 23.48 -9.64 -6.12
N GLY A 102 22.99 -8.41 -6.30
CA GLY A 102 22.28 -7.98 -7.50
C GLY A 102 23.13 -7.28 -8.56
N GLY A 103 24.36 -6.88 -8.24
CA GLY A 103 25.18 -5.99 -9.08
C GLY A 103 26.40 -6.61 -9.78
N ASN A 104 26.85 -7.81 -9.43
CA ASN A 104 28.11 -8.37 -9.96
C ASN A 104 27.88 -9.67 -10.72
N GLY A 105 27.66 -9.54 -12.03
CA GLY A 105 27.42 -10.63 -12.98
C GLY A 105 28.61 -11.56 -13.25
N ALA A 106 29.37 -11.98 -12.23
CA ALA A 106 30.49 -12.91 -12.44
C ALA A 106 30.76 -13.95 -11.33
N ALA A 107 30.08 -13.93 -10.18
CA ALA A 107 30.44 -14.84 -9.07
C ALA A 107 29.31 -15.66 -8.46
N PHE A 108 28.05 -15.51 -8.90
CA PHE A 108 26.94 -16.29 -8.35
C PHE A 108 25.95 -16.72 -9.44
N SER A 109 26.47 -17.39 -10.46
CA SER A 109 25.66 -18.26 -11.31
C SER A 109 25.31 -19.52 -10.51
N THR A 110 24.16 -19.50 -9.82
CA THR A 110 23.20 -20.61 -9.72
C THR A 110 22.19 -20.34 -8.60
N THR A 111 20.91 -20.44 -8.97
CA THR A 111 19.75 -20.78 -8.13
C THR A 111 19.05 -19.77 -7.20
N HIS A 112 19.55 -18.58 -6.89
CA HIS A 112 18.77 -17.62 -6.08
C HIS A 112 18.52 -16.31 -6.81
N HIS A 113 17.43 -16.28 -7.58
CA HIS A 113 16.77 -15.01 -7.93
C HIS A 113 16.28 -14.40 -6.62
N ILE A 114 17.07 -13.49 -6.04
CA ILE A 114 16.63 -12.69 -4.90
C ILE A 114 15.58 -11.73 -5.45
N LEU A 115 14.31 -12.18 -5.48
CA LEU A 115 13.19 -11.27 -5.66
C LEU A 115 13.18 -10.32 -4.46
N ILE A 116 13.00 -9.04 -4.69
CA ILE A 116 12.91 -8.07 -3.59
C ILE A 116 11.41 -7.93 -3.28
N PRO A 117 11.02 -7.84 -1.98
CA PRO A 117 9.67 -7.50 -1.64
C PRO A 117 9.27 -6.21 -2.34
N LEU A 118 8.31 -6.33 -3.25
CA LEU A 118 7.87 -5.22 -4.06
C LEU A 118 7.34 -4.11 -3.16
N GLY A 119 7.79 -2.88 -3.40
CA GLY A 119 7.34 -1.72 -2.64
C GLY A 119 7.90 -1.63 -1.21
N ILE A 120 8.89 -2.44 -0.80
CA ILE A 120 9.42 -2.41 0.58
C ILE A 120 9.85 -1.01 1.03
N SER A 121 10.52 -0.24 0.18
CA SER A 121 10.88 1.15 0.46
C SER A 121 9.66 1.99 0.77
N PHE A 122 8.64 1.90 -0.07
CA PHE A 122 7.42 2.71 0.05
C PHE A 122 6.65 2.36 1.33
N ILE A 123 6.45 1.06 1.57
CA ILE A 123 5.80 0.53 2.78
C ILE A 123 6.56 0.98 4.03
N THR A 124 7.89 0.89 4.00
CA THR A 124 8.75 1.31 5.13
C THR A 124 8.57 2.81 5.41
N PHE A 125 8.56 3.66 4.38
CA PHE A 125 8.33 5.08 4.56
C PHE A 125 6.91 5.40 5.06
N GLN A 126 5.88 4.69 4.59
CA GLN A 126 4.52 4.82 5.13
C GLN A 126 4.44 4.42 6.61
N GLN A 127 5.12 3.34 7.00
CA GLN A 127 5.19 2.90 8.40
C GLN A 127 5.92 3.91 9.28
N ILE A 128 7.05 4.47 8.82
CA ILE A 128 7.76 5.54 9.53
C ILE A 128 6.88 6.79 9.64
N ALA A 129 6.22 7.21 8.57
CA ALA A 129 5.32 8.37 8.59
C ALA A 129 4.18 8.17 9.60
N PHE A 130 3.60 6.97 9.65
CA PHE A 130 2.58 6.60 10.63
C PHE A 130 3.10 6.68 12.07
N LEU A 131 4.30 6.17 12.36
CA LEU A 131 4.92 6.26 13.69
C LEU A 131 5.18 7.71 14.11
N VAL A 132 5.68 8.53 13.18
CA VAL A 132 5.97 9.95 13.44
C VAL A 132 4.68 10.73 13.68
N ASP A 133 3.62 10.48 12.89
CA ASP A 133 2.32 11.12 13.09
C ASP A 133 1.67 10.66 14.41
N THR A 134 1.86 9.40 14.80
CA THR A 134 1.46 8.88 16.11
C THR A 134 2.18 9.63 17.24
N TYR A 135 3.49 9.77 17.15
CA TYR A 135 4.30 10.48 18.15
C TYR A 135 3.91 11.96 18.27
N LYS A 136 3.58 12.62 17.15
CA LYS A 136 3.12 14.00 17.11
C LYS A 136 1.68 14.18 17.61
N GLY A 137 0.97 13.10 17.96
CA GLY A 137 -0.43 13.16 18.38
C GLY A 137 -1.38 13.61 17.28
N LYS A 138 -0.99 13.49 16.01
CA LYS A 138 -1.79 13.94 14.85
C LYS A 138 -2.86 12.94 14.42
N LEU A 139 -2.80 11.72 14.93
CA LEU A 139 -3.71 10.66 14.55
C LEU A 139 -4.86 10.57 15.54
N THR A 140 -6.09 10.58 15.01
CA THR A 140 -7.27 10.19 15.80
C THR A 140 -7.23 8.69 16.06
N GLU A 141 -7.84 8.23 17.15
CA GLU A 141 -7.81 6.82 17.54
C GLU A 141 -8.25 5.90 16.40
N GLY A 142 -7.28 5.25 15.75
CA GLY A 142 -7.47 4.36 14.61
C GLY A 142 -7.74 2.94 15.06
N SER A 143 -8.63 2.23 14.35
CA SER A 143 -8.77 0.78 14.54
C SER A 143 -7.56 0.05 13.94
N ALA A 144 -7.20 -1.12 14.48
CA ALA A 144 -6.14 -1.94 13.91
C ALA A 144 -6.41 -2.27 12.42
N LEU A 145 -7.67 -2.49 12.07
CA LEU A 145 -8.11 -2.79 10.71
C LEU A 145 -7.81 -1.65 9.72
N GLU A 146 -8.06 -0.39 10.12
CA GLU A 146 -7.75 0.78 9.29
C GLU A 146 -6.25 0.90 9.04
N TYR A 147 -5.42 0.63 10.05
CA TYR A 147 -3.97 0.62 9.89
C TYR A 147 -3.49 -0.52 8.96
N VAL A 148 -4.04 -1.73 9.15
CA VAL A 148 -3.72 -2.88 8.29
C VAL A 148 -4.06 -2.56 6.84
N LEU A 149 -5.27 -2.03 6.60
CA LEU A 149 -5.68 -1.62 5.27
C LEU A 149 -4.77 -0.54 4.69
N PHE A 150 -4.46 0.51 5.46
CA PHE A 150 -3.60 1.60 5.02
C PHE A 150 -2.26 1.11 4.47
N ILE A 151 -1.58 0.20 5.17
CA ILE A 151 -0.28 -0.31 4.76
C ILE A 151 -0.39 -1.33 3.62
N THR A 152 -1.45 -2.14 3.61
CA THR A 152 -1.58 -3.23 2.64
C THR A 152 -2.29 -2.82 1.36
N PHE A 153 -2.93 -1.65 1.30
CA PHE A 153 -3.83 -1.27 0.22
C PHE A 153 -3.20 -1.41 -1.17
N PHE A 154 -3.67 -2.39 -1.94
CA PHE A 154 -3.02 -2.78 -3.20
C PHE A 154 -2.86 -1.68 -4.25
N PRO A 155 -3.78 -0.70 -4.42
CA PRO A 155 -3.58 0.38 -5.37
C PRO A 155 -2.36 1.25 -5.06
N GLN A 156 -1.94 1.32 -3.79
CA GLN A 156 -0.81 2.14 -3.34
C GLN A 156 0.51 1.36 -3.24
N LEU A 157 0.47 0.03 -3.17
CA LEU A 157 1.62 -0.81 -2.81
C LEU A 157 2.86 -0.66 -3.72
N ILE A 158 2.70 -0.23 -4.98
CA ILE A 158 3.78 -0.31 -5.97
C ILE A 158 4.33 1.08 -6.34
N MET A 159 3.45 2.05 -6.62
CA MET A 159 3.81 3.38 -7.10
C MET A 159 2.68 4.37 -6.80
N GLY A 160 2.79 5.09 -5.69
CA GLY A 160 1.91 6.21 -5.35
C GLY A 160 2.69 7.28 -4.59
N PRO A 161 2.18 8.51 -4.50
CA PRO A 161 2.73 9.49 -3.56
C PRO A 161 2.69 8.91 -2.14
N ILE A 162 3.64 9.29 -1.28
CA ILE A 162 3.65 8.85 0.12
C ILE A 162 2.47 9.52 0.83
N VAL A 163 1.34 8.81 0.88
CA VAL A 163 0.12 9.29 1.53
C VAL A 163 0.23 9.09 3.04
N HIS A 164 -0.16 10.11 3.81
CA HIS A 164 -0.21 10.02 5.26
C HIS A 164 -1.50 9.34 5.73
N TYR A 165 -1.43 8.52 6.78
CA TYR A 165 -2.59 7.84 7.35
C TYR A 165 -3.73 8.80 7.74
N ARG A 166 -3.39 10.00 8.23
CA ARG A 166 -4.36 11.04 8.61
C ARG A 166 -5.24 11.54 7.44
N GLU A 167 -4.78 11.39 6.20
CA GLU A 167 -5.50 11.84 4.99
C GLU A 167 -6.48 10.76 4.49
N LEU A 168 -6.14 9.48 4.72
CA LEU A 168 -6.98 8.34 4.35
C LEU A 168 -7.97 7.93 5.44
N GLN A 169 -7.61 8.13 6.71
CA GLN A 169 -8.47 7.76 7.83
C GLN A 169 -9.88 8.35 7.73
N PRO A 170 -10.10 9.65 7.45
CA PRO A 170 -11.44 10.20 7.27
C PRO A 170 -12.23 9.53 6.12
N GLN A 171 -11.54 9.14 5.05
CA GLN A 171 -12.16 8.48 3.90
C GLN A 171 -12.66 7.09 4.27
N PHE A 172 -11.86 6.32 5.02
CA PHE A 172 -12.26 5.02 5.59
C PHE A 172 -13.43 5.13 6.58
N ARG A 173 -13.65 6.31 7.18
CA ARG A 173 -14.75 6.58 8.11
C ARG A 173 -15.98 7.19 7.46
N SER A 174 -15.89 7.57 6.19
CA SER A 174 -17.02 8.21 5.51
C SER A 174 -18.19 7.24 5.39
N ALA A 175 -19.37 7.66 5.84
CA ALA A 175 -20.58 6.83 5.83
C ALA A 175 -21.03 6.46 4.41
N GLY A 176 -20.58 7.22 3.41
CA GLY A 176 -20.86 7.00 2.00
C GLY A 176 -19.85 6.10 1.28
N LEU A 177 -18.76 5.66 1.93
CA LEU A 177 -17.67 4.95 1.24
C LEU A 177 -18.14 3.71 0.46
N PHE A 178 -19.02 2.93 1.07
CA PHE A 178 -19.53 1.67 0.50
C PHE A 178 -20.86 1.85 -0.23
N ARG A 179 -21.34 3.09 -0.38
CA ARG A 179 -22.53 3.38 -1.18
C ARG A 179 -22.13 3.49 -2.63
N TRP A 180 -22.90 2.84 -3.51
CA TRP A 180 -22.72 3.00 -4.94
C TRP A 180 -22.94 4.46 -5.33
N ASN A 181 -21.92 5.06 -5.97
CA ASN A 181 -22.01 6.40 -6.54
C ASN A 181 -21.53 6.32 -8.01
N PRO A 182 -22.42 6.54 -9.00
CA PRO A 182 -22.08 6.44 -10.41
C PRO A 182 -21.04 7.49 -10.86
N ASP A 183 -20.98 8.65 -10.20
CA ASP A 183 -20.02 9.70 -10.53
C ASP A 183 -18.60 9.28 -10.14
N ASN A 184 -18.44 8.74 -8.93
CA ASN A 184 -17.15 8.21 -8.47
C ASN A 184 -16.70 7.01 -9.31
N PHE A 185 -17.65 6.14 -9.67
CA PHE A 185 -17.35 4.97 -10.49
C PHE A 185 -16.91 5.36 -11.90
N SER A 186 -17.65 6.26 -12.56
CA SER A 186 -17.32 6.72 -13.91
C SER A 186 -16.00 7.49 -13.94
N LEU A 187 -15.75 8.38 -12.98
CA LEU A 187 -14.47 9.08 -12.83
C LEU A 187 -13.32 8.10 -12.59
N GLY A 188 -13.50 7.12 -11.69
CA GLY A 188 -12.51 6.10 -11.39
C GLY A 188 -12.18 5.25 -12.61
N MET A 189 -13.18 4.81 -13.37
CA MET A 189 -12.99 4.08 -14.62
C MET A 189 -12.27 4.93 -15.67
N CYS A 190 -12.60 6.22 -15.79
CA CYS A 190 -11.93 7.13 -16.71
C CYS A 190 -10.44 7.27 -16.38
N ILE A 191 -10.10 7.57 -15.12
CA ILE A 191 -8.71 7.66 -14.64
C ILE A 191 -7.98 6.33 -14.86
N PHE A 192 -8.64 5.21 -14.57
CA PHE A 192 -8.07 3.88 -14.74
C PHE A 192 -7.73 3.56 -16.20
N ILE A 193 -8.66 3.83 -17.12
CA ILE A 193 -8.47 3.62 -18.56
C ILE A 193 -7.35 4.51 -19.10
N VAL A 194 -7.33 5.80 -18.74
CA VAL A 194 -6.26 6.74 -19.13
C VAL A 194 -4.90 6.26 -18.59
N GLY A 195 -4.84 5.85 -17.32
CA GLY A 195 -3.63 5.31 -16.72
C GLY A 195 -3.14 4.03 -17.37
N LEU A 196 -4.06 3.12 -17.73
CA LEU A 196 -3.75 1.88 -18.44
C LEU A 196 -3.22 2.18 -19.84
N PHE A 197 -3.84 3.12 -20.57
CA PHE A 197 -3.41 3.54 -21.89
C PHE A 197 -1.99 4.11 -21.85
N LYS A 198 -1.71 5.06 -20.94
CA LYS A 198 -0.36 5.64 -20.74
C LYS A 198 0.69 4.58 -20.38
N LYS A 199 0.29 3.52 -19.68
CA LYS A 199 1.20 2.44 -19.26
C LYS A 199 1.50 1.43 -20.37
N VAL A 200 0.55 1.18 -21.26
CA VAL A 200 0.67 0.15 -22.32
C VAL A 200 1.31 0.72 -23.58
N VAL A 201 1.15 2.01 -23.87
CA VAL A 201 1.71 2.66 -25.07
C VAL A 201 3.01 3.37 -24.72
N PRO A 202 4.21 2.85 -25.10
CA PRO A 202 5.45 3.54 -24.88
C PRO A 202 5.67 4.61 -25.96
N GLY A 203 6.02 5.84 -25.57
CA GLY A 203 6.86 6.72 -26.39
C GLY A 203 6.21 7.89 -27.14
N ASN A 204 4.89 7.95 -27.36
CA ASN A 204 4.26 9.04 -28.13
C ASN A 204 2.96 9.64 -27.53
N ALA A 205 2.49 9.16 -26.38
CA ALA A 205 1.22 9.63 -25.77
C ALA A 205 1.39 10.83 -24.83
N ASP A 206 2.62 11.12 -24.38
CA ASP A 206 2.87 12.15 -23.37
C ASP A 206 2.61 13.55 -23.94
N GLY A 207 2.97 13.82 -25.20
CA GLY A 207 2.67 15.08 -25.88
C GLY A 207 1.19 15.31 -26.20
N PHE A 208 0.37 14.25 -26.26
CA PHE A 208 -1.07 14.37 -26.52
C PHE A 208 -1.85 14.77 -25.26
N PHE A 209 -1.43 14.30 -24.08
CA PHE A 209 -2.11 14.59 -22.82
C PHE A 209 -1.73 15.94 -22.21
N ASP A 210 -0.49 16.40 -22.34
CA ASP A 210 -0.10 17.74 -21.91
C ASP A 210 -0.91 18.82 -22.65
N HIS A 211 -1.23 18.58 -23.92
CA HIS A 211 -2.05 19.48 -24.72
C HIS A 211 -3.54 19.49 -24.32
N PHE A 212 -4.04 18.42 -23.67
CA PHE A 212 -5.44 18.27 -23.27
C PHE A 212 -5.69 18.79 -21.83
N LEU A 213 -4.69 18.68 -20.94
CA LEU A 213 -4.77 19.18 -19.57
C LEU A 213 -4.48 20.67 -19.43
N LEU A 214 -3.81 21.29 -20.40
CA LEU A 214 -3.59 22.74 -20.45
C LEU A 214 -4.81 23.55 -20.93
N TYR A 215 -5.92 22.90 -21.29
CA TYR A 215 -7.15 23.52 -21.78
C TYR A 215 -8.37 23.31 -20.85
N GLN A 216 -8.15 22.95 -19.59
CA GLN A 216 -9.14 23.07 -18.50
C GLN A 216 -8.62 24.04 -17.42
#